data_AF-A0A4R0ZSC8-F1
#
_entry.id   AF-A0A4R0ZSC8-F1
#
_cell.length_a   1.000
_cell.length_b   1.000
_cell.length_c   1.000
_cell.angle_alpha   90.00
_cell.angle_beta   90.00
_cell.angle_gamma   90.00
#
_symmetry.space_group_name_H-M   'P 1'
#
loop_
_entity.id
_entity.type
_entity.pdbx_description
1 polymer ?
#
loop_
_entity_poly.entity_id
_entity_poly.type
_entity_poly.pdbx_seq_one_letter_code
_entity_poly.pdbx_strand_id
1 'polypeptide(L)'
;MKHALVIGGSGMLAGTVLWLEEVGYHVSIIGRDAEKMSRLTEQTPDRLSAVLVDYRDDLRLKEALRSSIADHGDFDLVVAWVHSDAADALTCVLSALRGGTDVFHVLGSRANSSGVRNGLTITEDVRYHQVQLGFQVVKGESRWLTHKEIAGGVIEAIQGKEPLHLVGNVTR
;
A
#
# COMPACT_ATOMS: atom_id res chain seq x y z
N MET A 1 18.27 -0.01 8.19
CA MET A 1 17.64 -0.11 6.85
C MET A 1 16.26 0.51 6.97
N LYS A 2 15.74 1.18 5.94
CA LYS A 2 14.36 1.69 6.00
C LYS A 2 13.37 0.55 5.85
N HIS A 3 12.23 0.64 6.52
CA HIS A 3 11.22 -0.41 6.51
C HIS A 3 9.93 0.08 5.86
N ALA A 4 9.45 -0.66 4.86
CA ALA A 4 8.19 -0.42 4.19
C ALA A 4 7.18 -1.54 4.47
N LEU A 5 5.91 -1.18 4.61
CA LEU A 5 4.79 -2.11 4.63
C LEU A 5 3.99 -1.99 3.33
N VAL A 6 3.67 -3.11 2.68
CA VAL A 6 2.75 -3.12 1.53
C VAL A 6 1.61 -4.09 1.75
N ILE A 7 0.39 -3.57 1.88
CA ILE A 7 -0.83 -4.38 2.00
C ILE A 7 -1.41 -4.60 0.60
N GLY A 8 -1.65 -5.85 0.23
CA GLY A 8 -2.06 -6.20 -1.14
C GLY A 8 -0.89 -6.25 -2.14
N GLY A 9 0.35 -6.38 -1.64
CA GLY A 9 1.58 -6.33 -2.43
C GLY A 9 1.79 -7.48 -3.41
N SER A 10 1.08 -8.61 -3.28
CA SER A 10 1.23 -9.77 -4.17
C SER A 10 0.47 -9.68 -5.50
N GLY A 11 -0.31 -8.61 -5.70
CA GLY A 11 -1.09 -8.37 -6.92
C GLY A 11 -0.51 -7.22 -7.75
N MET A 12 -1.37 -6.26 -8.08
CA MET A 12 -0.99 -5.09 -8.86
C MET A 12 0.02 -4.15 -8.22
N LEU A 13 0.27 -4.28 -6.91
CA LEU A 13 1.32 -3.55 -6.20
C LEU A 13 2.67 -4.29 -6.20
N ALA A 14 2.79 -5.46 -6.83
CA ALA A 14 4.05 -6.22 -6.87
C ALA A 14 5.19 -5.42 -7.50
N GLY A 15 4.91 -4.62 -8.53
CA GLY A 15 5.91 -3.72 -9.11
C GLY A 15 6.39 -2.64 -8.13
N THR A 16 5.50 -2.13 -7.26
CA THR A 16 5.86 -1.18 -6.20
C THR A 16 6.71 -1.85 -5.12
N VAL A 17 6.40 -3.09 -4.75
CA VAL A 17 7.21 -3.87 -3.78
C VAL A 17 8.64 -4.04 -4.28
N LEU A 18 8.80 -4.49 -5.54
CA LEU A 18 10.11 -4.70 -6.14
C LEU A 18 10.90 -3.38 -6.23
N TRP A 19 10.24 -2.29 -6.61
CA TRP A 19 10.88 -0.98 -6.64
C TRP A 19 11.33 -0.51 -5.25
N LEU A 20 10.50 -0.69 -4.20
CA LEU A 20 10.88 -0.34 -2.82
C LEU A 20 12.11 -1.11 -2.34
N GLU A 21 12.17 -2.40 -2.65
CA GLU A 21 13.35 -3.24 -2.39
C GLU A 21 14.59 -2.71 -3.13
N GLU A 22 14.45 -2.42 -4.43
CA GLU A 22 15.52 -1.89 -5.27
C GLU A 22 16.09 -0.57 -4.72
N VAL A 23 15.24 0.32 -4.22
CA VAL A 23 15.66 1.60 -3.60
C VAL A 23 16.11 1.46 -2.14
N GLY A 24 16.24 0.23 -1.63
CA GLY A 24 16.92 -0.10 -0.38
C GLY A 24 16.03 -0.23 0.85
N TYR A 25 14.73 -0.44 0.68
CA TYR A 25 13.84 -0.79 1.79
C TYR A 25 13.89 -2.31 2.06
N HIS A 26 13.73 -2.66 3.33
CA HIS A 26 13.11 -3.93 3.66
C HIS A 26 11.60 -3.79 3.48
N VAL A 27 10.94 -4.73 2.84
CA VAL A 27 9.51 -4.67 2.56
C VAL A 27 8.79 -5.84 3.21
N SER A 28 7.99 -5.53 4.24
CA SER A 28 6.99 -6.47 4.77
C SER A 28 5.75 -6.40 3.90
N ILE A 29 5.30 -7.55 3.39
CA ILE A 29 4.19 -7.63 2.45
C ILE A 29 3.05 -8.37 3.15
N ILE A 30 1.88 -7.75 3.28
CA ILE A 30 0.68 -8.40 3.81
C ILE A 30 -0.19 -8.89 2.66
N GLY A 31 -0.54 -10.17 2.67
CA GLY A 31 -1.39 -10.79 1.68
C GLY A 31 -1.97 -12.13 2.13
N ARG A 32 -2.93 -12.63 1.36
CA ARG A 32 -3.64 -13.90 1.65
C ARG A 32 -3.21 -15.08 0.80
N ASP A 33 -2.50 -14.80 -0.29
CA ASP A 33 -2.15 -15.79 -1.32
C ASP A 33 -0.70 -16.25 -1.12
N ALA A 34 -0.52 -17.38 -0.44
CA ALA A 34 0.79 -17.92 -0.09
C ALA A 34 1.69 -18.16 -1.31
N GLU A 35 1.12 -18.64 -2.42
CA GLU A 35 1.89 -18.99 -3.62
C GLU A 35 2.42 -17.74 -4.35
N LYS A 36 1.61 -16.68 -4.45
CA LYS A 36 2.08 -15.41 -5.03
C LYS A 36 3.11 -14.72 -4.14
N MET A 37 2.93 -14.81 -2.83
CA MET A 37 3.86 -14.25 -1.85
C MET A 37 5.21 -14.95 -1.91
N SER A 38 5.22 -16.30 -1.89
CA SER A 38 6.46 -17.09 -1.96
C SER A 38 7.28 -16.76 -3.21
N ARG A 39 6.60 -16.69 -4.37
CA ARG A 39 7.25 -16.32 -5.64
C ARG A 39 7.90 -14.94 -5.61
N LEU A 40 7.37 -14.01 -4.84
CA LEU A 40 7.91 -12.67 -4.70
C LEU A 40 9.08 -12.64 -3.71
N THR A 41 8.95 -13.32 -2.57
CA THR A 41 9.94 -13.25 -1.48
C THR A 41 11.13 -14.20 -1.67
N GLU A 42 10.97 -15.33 -2.36
CA GLU A 42 12.07 -16.27 -2.64
C GLU A 42 13.19 -15.64 -3.49
N GLN A 43 12.87 -14.58 -4.25
CA GLN A 43 13.84 -13.89 -5.09
C GLN A 43 14.83 -13.06 -4.25
N THR A 44 14.37 -12.52 -3.11
CA THR A 44 15.14 -11.59 -2.26
C THR A 44 14.75 -11.74 -0.78
N PRO A 45 14.98 -12.92 -0.16
CA PRO A 45 14.49 -13.23 1.19
C PRO A 45 15.08 -12.36 2.30
N ASP A 46 16.25 -11.76 2.07
CA ASP A 46 16.88 -10.84 3.04
C ASP A 46 16.21 -9.46 3.10
N ARG A 47 15.40 -9.13 2.08
CA ARG A 47 14.77 -7.81 1.93
C ARG A 47 13.26 -7.84 1.80
N LEU A 48 12.67 -9.00 1.52
CA LEU A 48 11.22 -9.16 1.40
C LEU A 48 10.70 -10.19 2.40
N SER A 49 9.79 -9.74 3.28
CA SER A 49 9.15 -10.59 4.28
C SER A 49 7.67 -10.80 3.94
N ALA A 50 7.26 -12.06 3.78
CA ALA A 50 5.87 -12.41 3.55
C ALA A 50 5.11 -12.53 4.87
N VAL A 51 4.05 -11.75 5.02
CA VAL A 51 3.17 -11.75 6.19
C VAL A 51 1.78 -12.25 5.76
N LEU A 52 1.56 -13.55 5.92
CA LEU A 52 0.33 -14.22 5.50
C LEU A 52 -0.79 -14.00 6.52
N VAL A 53 -1.55 -12.93 6.33
CA VAL A 53 -2.67 -12.56 7.19
C VAL A 53 -3.85 -12.12 6.33
N ASP A 54 -5.05 -12.60 6.69
CA ASP A 54 -6.27 -11.92 6.24
C ASP A 54 -6.41 -10.63 7.06
N TYR A 55 -6.19 -9.49 6.40
CA TYR A 55 -6.26 -8.18 7.04
C TYR A 55 -7.64 -7.82 7.60
N ARG A 56 -8.68 -8.64 7.35
CA ARG A 56 -9.99 -8.55 8.01
C ARG A 56 -10.00 -9.11 9.43
N ASP A 57 -8.97 -9.88 9.81
CA ASP A 57 -8.77 -10.33 11.18
C ASP A 57 -7.89 -9.29 11.92
N ASP A 58 -8.55 -8.36 12.61
CA ASP A 58 -7.91 -7.27 13.32
C ASP A 58 -6.85 -7.74 14.32
N LEU A 59 -7.09 -8.86 15.02
CA LEU A 59 -6.16 -9.35 16.03
C LEU A 59 -4.88 -9.86 15.36
N ARG A 60 -5.03 -10.70 14.32
CA ARG A 60 -3.89 -11.20 13.56
C ARG A 60 -3.14 -10.10 12.84
N LEU A 61 -3.84 -9.10 12.33
CA LEU A 61 -3.21 -7.93 11.70
C LEU A 61 -2.36 -7.16 12.72
N LYS A 62 -2.87 -6.91 13.94
CA LYS A 62 -2.10 -6.24 15.01
C LYS A 62 -0.86 -7.03 15.40
N GLU A 63 -0.99 -8.34 15.57
CA GLU A 63 0.14 -9.21 15.91
C GLU A 63 1.20 -9.22 14.81
N ALA A 64 0.78 -9.32 13.55
CA ALA A 64 1.66 -9.26 12.39
C ALA A 64 2.41 -7.93 12.28
N LEU A 65 1.73 -6.80 12.49
CA LEU A 65 2.36 -5.48 12.50
C LEU A 65 3.39 -5.38 13.62
N ARG A 66 3.07 -5.84 14.83
CA ARG A 66 4.00 -5.85 15.97
C ARG A 66 5.22 -6.71 15.72
N SER A 67 5.05 -7.91 15.16
CA SER A 67 6.18 -8.78 14.81
C SER A 67 7.07 -8.11 13.77
N SER A 68 6.49 -7.58 12.69
CA SER A 68 7.24 -6.91 11.63
C SER A 68 8.03 -5.71 12.17
N ILE A 69 7.46 -4.94 13.10
CA ILE A 69 8.13 -3.83 13.76
C ILE A 69 9.28 -4.32 14.66
N ALA A 70 9.06 -5.41 15.42
CA ALA A 70 10.09 -5.98 16.28
C ALA A 70 11.29 -6.52 15.48
N ASP A 71 11.02 -7.14 14.33
CA ASP A 71 12.02 -7.83 13.51
C ASP A 71 12.80 -6.85 12.61
N HIS A 72 12.16 -5.79 12.11
CA HIS A 72 12.72 -4.92 11.06
C HIS A 72 12.76 -3.43 11.44
N GLY A 73 12.25 -3.07 12.63
CA GLY A 73 12.08 -1.69 13.06
C GLY A 73 10.76 -1.09 12.58
N ASP A 74 10.47 0.13 13.03
CA ASP A 74 9.24 0.80 12.65
C ASP A 74 9.15 1.11 11.16
N PHE A 75 7.93 1.22 10.64
CA PHE A 75 7.68 1.57 9.25
C PHE A 75 7.99 3.03 8.94
N ASP A 76 8.87 3.27 7.98
CA ASP A 76 9.10 4.58 7.38
C ASP A 76 8.04 4.90 6.31
N LEU A 77 7.51 3.86 5.65
CA LEU A 77 6.57 3.99 4.54
C LEU A 77 5.53 2.87 4.56
N VAL A 78 4.26 3.20 4.29
CA VAL A 78 3.18 2.22 4.13
C VAL A 78 2.48 2.45 2.79
N VAL A 79 2.27 1.40 2.00
CA VAL A 79 1.39 1.40 0.84
C VAL A 79 0.21 0.47 1.13
N ALA A 80 -1.00 1.04 1.17
CA ALA A 80 -2.19 0.32 1.61
C ALA A 80 -3.18 0.11 0.46
N TRP A 81 -3.12 -1.09 -0.12
CA TRP A 81 -4.17 -1.84 -0.83
C TRP A 81 -5.30 -2.37 0.04
N VAL A 82 -6.23 -1.55 0.54
CA VAL A 82 -7.37 -2.07 1.32
C VAL A 82 -8.71 -1.87 0.60
N HIS A 83 -9.44 -2.97 0.40
CA HIS A 83 -10.79 -2.90 -0.17
C HIS A 83 -11.76 -2.18 0.79
N SER A 84 -12.77 -1.51 0.24
CA SER A 84 -13.74 -0.70 1.01
C SER A 84 -14.53 -1.48 2.06
N ASP A 85 -14.53 -2.81 2.00
CA ASP A 85 -15.17 -3.70 2.98
C ASP A 85 -14.27 -4.05 4.18
N ALA A 86 -13.08 -3.46 4.26
CA ALA A 86 -12.13 -3.67 5.34
C ALA A 86 -11.58 -2.33 5.88
N ALA A 87 -12.45 -1.34 6.09
CA ALA A 87 -12.06 -0.03 6.62
C ALA A 87 -11.30 -0.12 7.95
N ASP A 88 -11.62 -1.12 8.77
CA ASP A 88 -10.96 -1.37 10.06
C ASP A 88 -9.48 -1.75 9.91
N ALA A 89 -9.10 -2.38 8.80
CA ALA A 89 -7.72 -2.79 8.56
C ALA A 89 -6.77 -1.59 8.43
N LEU A 90 -7.20 -0.52 7.73
CA LEU A 90 -6.38 0.68 7.60
C LEU A 90 -6.30 1.43 8.93
N THR A 91 -7.40 1.52 9.68
CA THR A 91 -7.41 2.12 11.02
C THR A 91 -6.48 1.36 11.97
N CYS A 92 -6.50 0.03 11.91
CA CYS A 92 -5.60 -0.84 12.65
C CYS A 92 -4.13 -0.53 12.33
N VAL A 93 -3.79 -0.43 11.04
CA VAL A 93 -2.43 -0.09 10.59
C VAL A 93 -2.01 1.28 11.10
N LEU A 94 -2.83 2.32 10.88
CA LEU A 94 -2.55 3.69 11.33
C LEU A 94 -2.30 3.76 12.84
N SER A 95 -3.04 2.99 13.64
CA SER A 95 -2.87 2.96 15.10
C SER A 95 -1.54 2.35 15.57
N ALA A 96 -0.85 1.59 14.71
CA ALA A 96 0.45 0.98 14.99
C ALA A 96 1.64 1.81 14.49
N LEU A 97 1.39 2.89 13.74
CA LEU A 97 2.46 3.71 13.17
C LEU A 97 2.98 4.73 14.18
N ARG A 98 4.27 5.01 14.08
CA ARG A 98 4.89 6.12 14.80
C ARG A 98 4.82 7.42 14.00
N GLY A 99 5.16 8.51 14.67
CA GLY A 99 5.31 9.80 14.01
C GLY A 99 6.39 9.79 12.93
N GLY A 100 6.09 10.47 11.83
CA GLY A 100 6.97 10.63 10.70
C GLY A 100 6.87 9.54 9.62
N THR A 101 5.92 8.61 9.70
CA THR A 101 5.65 7.61 8.64
C THR A 101 4.87 8.24 7.48
N ASP A 102 5.29 7.98 6.24
CA ASP A 102 4.51 8.30 5.04
C ASP A 102 3.53 7.14 4.73
N VAL A 103 2.24 7.44 4.59
CA VAL A 103 1.19 6.46 4.28
C VAL A 103 0.55 6.79 2.94
N PHE A 104 0.63 5.88 1.99
CA PHE A 104 0.01 5.96 0.67
C PHE A 104 -1.17 4.99 0.59
N HIS A 105 -2.37 5.52 0.78
CA HIS A 105 -3.60 4.75 0.66
C HIS A 105 -4.06 4.71 -0.79
N VAL A 106 -4.02 3.53 -1.41
CA VAL A 106 -4.45 3.33 -2.80
C VAL A 106 -5.95 3.11 -2.85
N LEU A 107 -6.64 3.94 -3.63
CA LEU A 107 -8.09 3.98 -3.75
C LEU A 107 -8.54 3.51 -5.14
N GLY A 108 -9.68 2.83 -5.20
CA GLY A 108 -10.33 2.54 -6.48
C GLY A 108 -10.92 3.79 -7.15
N SER A 109 -11.24 3.68 -8.45
CA SER A 109 -11.70 4.81 -9.28
C SER A 109 -12.95 5.51 -8.82
N ARG A 110 -13.84 4.80 -8.13
CA ARG A 110 -15.12 5.33 -7.63
C ARG A 110 -15.05 5.78 -6.17
N ALA A 111 -13.87 5.74 -5.54
CA ALA A 111 -13.74 6.13 -4.15
C ALA A 111 -14.02 7.63 -3.99
N ASN A 112 -14.78 7.98 -2.96
CA ASN A 112 -14.89 9.35 -2.48
C ASN A 112 -13.67 9.64 -1.59
N SER A 113 -12.59 10.17 -2.17
CA SER A 113 -11.31 10.39 -1.48
C SER A 113 -11.45 11.24 -0.22
N SER A 114 -12.25 12.32 -0.27
CA SER A 114 -12.51 13.20 0.88
C SER A 114 -13.32 12.48 1.96
N GLY A 115 -14.35 11.72 1.58
CA GLY A 115 -15.14 10.90 2.51
C GLY A 115 -14.30 9.85 3.21
N VAL A 116 -13.43 9.15 2.47
CA VAL A 116 -12.50 8.17 3.03
C VAL A 116 -11.53 8.83 4.01
N ARG A 117 -10.92 9.96 3.64
CA ARG A 117 -9.99 10.67 4.52
C ARG A 117 -10.66 11.14 5.81
N ASN A 118 -11.85 11.72 5.71
CA ASN A 118 -12.59 12.25 6.86
C ASN A 118 -13.12 11.15 7.81
N GLY A 119 -13.25 9.92 7.32
CA GLY A 119 -13.63 8.76 8.13
C GLY A 119 -12.47 8.15 8.93
N LEU A 120 -11.22 8.58 8.69
CA LEU A 120 -10.04 8.04 9.35
C LEU A 120 -9.58 8.95 10.49
N THR A 121 -9.20 8.35 11.61
CA THR A 121 -8.44 9.05 12.66
C THR A 121 -6.96 8.93 12.34
N ILE A 122 -6.40 9.98 11.74
CA ILE A 122 -4.98 10.05 11.40
C ILE A 122 -4.29 10.89 12.48
N THR A 123 -3.26 10.34 13.12
CA THR A 123 -2.46 11.06 14.10
C THR A 123 -1.68 12.20 13.42
N GLU A 124 -1.47 13.32 14.11
CA GLU A 124 -0.86 14.53 13.52
C GLU A 124 0.54 14.29 12.94
N ASP A 125 1.26 13.30 13.45
CA ASP A 125 2.62 13.00 13.02
C ASP A 125 2.69 12.05 11.80
N VAL A 126 1.57 11.47 11.36
CA VAL A 126 1.53 10.60 10.18
C VAL A 126 1.25 11.44 8.92
N ARG A 127 2.11 11.30 7.91
CA ARG A 127 1.94 11.97 6.61
C ARG A 127 1.09 11.09 5.71
N TYR A 128 -0.21 11.41 5.65
CA TYR A 128 -1.18 10.61 4.91
C TYR A 128 -1.44 11.17 3.51
N HIS A 129 -1.27 10.31 2.52
CA HIS A 129 -1.42 10.55 1.09
C HIS A 129 -2.41 9.56 0.50
N GLN A 130 -3.17 9.99 -0.51
CA GLN A 130 -4.10 9.13 -1.25
C GLN A 130 -3.62 8.97 -2.69
N VAL A 131 -3.70 7.75 -3.21
CA VAL A 131 -3.42 7.44 -4.62
C VAL A 131 -4.70 6.92 -5.24
N GLN A 132 -5.40 7.74 -6.01
CA GLN A 132 -6.66 7.35 -6.64
C GLN A 132 -6.40 6.76 -8.02
N LEU A 133 -6.84 5.52 -8.23
CA LEU A 133 -6.69 4.83 -9.50
C LEU A 133 -7.84 5.21 -10.44
N GLY A 134 -7.54 5.66 -11.65
CA GLY A 134 -8.52 5.97 -12.67
C GLY A 134 -8.62 4.90 -13.76
N PHE A 135 -8.79 5.37 -15.00
CA PHE A 135 -8.77 4.57 -16.23
C PHE A 135 -7.90 5.26 -17.29
N GLN A 136 -7.56 4.54 -18.36
CA GLN A 136 -6.86 5.11 -19.51
C GLN A 136 -7.79 5.25 -20.70
N VAL A 137 -7.59 6.28 -21.51
CA VAL A 137 -8.29 6.45 -22.79
C VAL A 137 -7.32 6.14 -23.91
N VAL A 138 -7.61 5.11 -24.70
CA VAL A 138 -6.82 4.73 -25.87
C VAL A 138 -7.73 4.77 -27.08
N LYS A 139 -7.41 5.61 -28.07
CA LYS A 139 -8.21 5.80 -29.30
C LYS A 139 -9.69 6.14 -29.02
N GLY A 140 -9.97 6.88 -27.95
CA GLY A 140 -11.33 7.28 -27.56
C GLY A 140 -12.07 6.27 -26.69
N GLU A 141 -11.49 5.10 -26.42
CA GLU A 141 -12.11 4.08 -25.56
C GLU A 141 -11.43 4.00 -24.19
N SER A 142 -12.24 3.84 -23.14
CA SER A 142 -11.72 3.66 -21.79
C SER A 142 -11.34 2.21 -21.54
N ARG A 143 -10.16 1.98 -20.95
CA ARG A 143 -9.73 0.69 -20.41
C ARG A 143 -9.23 0.82 -18.99
N TRP A 144 -9.22 -0.30 -18.28
CA TRP A 144 -8.58 -0.40 -16.97
C TRP A 144 -7.07 -0.16 -17.07
N LEU A 145 -6.50 0.34 -15.98
CA LEU A 145 -5.06 0.44 -15.79
C LEU A 145 -4.44 -0.95 -15.74
N THR A 146 -3.27 -1.10 -16.35
CA THR A 146 -2.44 -2.30 -16.22
C THR A 146 -1.71 -2.28 -14.87
N HIS A 147 -1.27 -3.45 -14.38
CA HIS A 147 -0.47 -3.52 -13.14
C HIS A 147 0.77 -2.62 -13.21
N LYS A 148 1.40 -2.50 -14.39
CA LYS A 148 2.55 -1.61 -14.61
C LYS A 148 2.18 -0.14 -14.44
N GLU A 149 1.04 0.29 -14.97
CA GLU A 149 0.56 1.67 -14.82
C GLU A 149 0.18 1.98 -13.37
N ILE A 150 -0.46 1.04 -12.66
CA ILE A 150 -0.75 1.20 -11.23
C ILE A 150 0.54 1.30 -10.42
N ALA A 151 1.46 0.35 -10.58
CA ALA A 151 2.71 0.36 -9.84
C ALA A 151 3.52 1.64 -10.12
N GLY A 152 3.61 2.06 -11.39
CA GLY A 152 4.26 3.30 -11.79
C GLY A 152 3.63 4.53 -11.13
N GLY A 153 2.31 4.67 -11.20
CA GLY A 153 1.62 5.82 -10.57
C GLY A 153 1.72 5.83 -9.04
N VAL A 154 1.77 4.65 -8.39
CA VAL A 154 2.04 4.58 -6.95
C VAL A 154 3.47 5.01 -6.62
N ILE A 155 4.45 4.62 -7.43
CA ILE A 155 5.84 5.05 -7.27
C ILE A 155 5.97 6.57 -7.47
N GLU A 156 5.32 7.13 -8.49
CA GLU A 156 5.26 8.58 -8.73
C GLU A 156 4.63 9.31 -7.53
N ALA A 157 3.55 8.77 -6.95
CA ALA A 157 2.96 9.32 -5.74
C ALA A 157 3.93 9.29 -4.54
N ILE A 158 4.66 8.18 -4.35
CA ILE A 158 5.68 8.04 -3.29
C ILE A 158 6.78 9.09 -3.43
N GLN A 159 7.24 9.33 -4.65
CA GLN A 159 8.29 10.31 -4.95
C GLN A 159 7.78 11.76 -4.80
N GLY A 160 6.56 12.04 -5.25
CA GLY A 160 5.97 13.37 -5.24
C GLY A 160 5.44 13.81 -3.88
N LYS A 161 4.98 12.86 -3.04
CA LYS A 161 4.39 13.12 -1.71
C LYS A 161 3.25 14.12 -1.72
N GLU A 162 2.47 14.16 -2.80
CA GLU A 162 1.28 14.99 -2.88
C GLU A 162 0.17 14.42 -1.97
N PRO A 163 -0.70 15.25 -1.37
CA PRO A 163 -1.79 14.74 -0.53
C PRO A 163 -2.75 13.80 -1.28
N LEU A 164 -2.96 14.05 -2.57
CA LEU A 164 -3.77 13.23 -3.47
C LEU A 164 -3.08 13.15 -4.83
N HIS A 165 -2.80 11.94 -5.28
CA HIS A 165 -2.25 11.66 -6.60
C HIS A 165 -3.22 10.83 -7.42
N LEU A 166 -3.45 11.20 -8.68
CA LEU A 166 -4.35 10.50 -9.60
C LEU A 166 -3.54 9.67 -10.60
N VAL A 167 -3.81 8.37 -10.69
CA VAL A 167 -3.20 7.49 -11.70
C VAL A 167 -4.18 7.32 -12.86
N GLY A 168 -3.84 7.85 -14.04
CA GLY A 168 -4.73 7.84 -15.20
C GLY A 168 -5.77 8.97 -15.15
N ASN A 169 -6.99 8.71 -15.61
CA ASN A 169 -8.07 9.70 -15.73
C ASN A 169 -9.30 9.30 -14.90
N VAL A 170 -10.03 10.28 -14.35
CA VAL A 170 -11.32 10.09 -13.67
C VAL A 170 -12.51 10.72 -14.41
N THR A 171 -12.24 11.52 -15.45
CA THR A 171 -13.25 12.21 -16.25
C THR A 171 -13.15 11.75 -17.71
N ARG A 172 -14.30 11.49 -18.35
CA ARG A 172 -14.43 11.27 -19.80
C ARG A 172 -14.72 12.58 -20.50
#